data_AF-A0A9D9U9A4-F1
#
_entry.id   AF-A0A9D9U9A4-F1
#
_cell.length_a   1.000
_cell.length_b   1.000
_cell.length_c   1.000
_cell.angle_alpha   90.00
_cell.angle_beta   90.00
_cell.angle_gamma   90.00
#
_symmetry.space_group_name_H-M   'P 1'
#
loop_
_entity.id
_entity.type
_entity.pdbx_description
1 polymer ?
#
loop_
_entity_poly.entity_id
_entity_poly.type
_entity_poly.pdbx_seq_one_letter_code
_entity_poly.pdbx_strand_id
1 'polypeptide(L)'
;MIQEARCTDCGAWFAREAGETWKVRCLDCWKASKAAREGGTCHEGAMCRRCYEAGVAAGRSITATVLDKVRLRELIQLAHPDKHAGSALAVRVTAWLNDQRRALP
;
A
#
# COMPACT_ATOMS: atom_id res chain seq x y z
N MET A 1 -12.01 16.23 -31.07
CA MET A 1 -13.44 16.16 -31.45
C MET A 1 -14.21 15.65 -30.24
N ILE A 2 -15.20 16.41 -29.76
CA ILE A 2 -16.05 16.00 -28.63
C ILE A 2 -17.14 15.06 -29.18
N GLN A 3 -17.42 13.98 -28.46
CA GLN A 3 -18.49 13.02 -28.75
C GLN A 3 -19.42 12.89 -27.54
N GLU A 4 -20.68 12.56 -27.81
CA GLU A 4 -21.66 12.23 -26.78
C GLU A 4 -21.59 10.74 -26.41
N ALA A 5 -21.72 10.45 -25.12
CA ALA A 5 -21.77 9.10 -24.59
C ALA A 5 -22.85 9.00 -23.50
N ARG A 6 -23.37 7.79 -23.25
CA ARG A 6 -24.30 7.52 -22.14
C ARG A 6 -23.56 7.01 -20.93
N CYS A 7 -23.88 7.58 -19.77
CA CYS A 7 -23.34 7.11 -18.49
C CYS A 7 -23.87 5.71 -18.19
N THR A 8 -22.97 4.80 -17.80
CA THR A 8 -23.33 3.42 -17.42
C THR A 8 -24.15 3.30 -16.15
N ASP A 9 -24.18 4.34 -15.31
CA ASP A 9 -24.79 4.29 -13.98
C ASP A 9 -26.18 4.95 -13.99
N CYS A 10 -26.29 6.20 -14.44
CA CYS A 10 -27.57 6.93 -14.47
C CYS A 10 -28.23 7.00 -15.85
N GLY A 11 -27.56 6.54 -16.91
CA GLY A 11 -28.08 6.58 -18.28
C GLY A 11 -28.12 7.97 -18.94
N ALA A 12 -27.71 9.04 -18.23
CA ALA A 12 -27.66 10.39 -18.76
C ALA A 12 -26.57 10.57 -19.83
N TRP A 13 -26.77 11.51 -20.74
CA TRP A 13 -25.78 11.88 -21.76
C TRP A 13 -24.67 12.75 -21.16
N PHE A 14 -23.43 12.53 -21.60
CA PHE A 14 -22.28 13.37 -21.24
C PHE A 14 -21.28 13.48 -22.39
N ALA A 15 -20.51 14.57 -22.39
CA ALA A 15 -19.46 14.82 -23.35
C ALA A 15 -18.11 14.20 -22.94
N ARG A 16 -17.44 13.58 -23.91
CA ARG A 16 -16.06 13.08 -23.80
C ARG A 16 -15.31 13.32 -25.09
N GLU A 17 -13.99 13.33 -25.05
CA GLU A 17 -13.23 13.39 -26.30
C GLU A 17 -13.31 12.04 -27.05
N ALA A 18 -13.14 12.07 -28.37
CA ALA A 18 -13.19 10.89 -29.22
C ALA A 18 -12.25 9.75 -28.74
N GLY A 19 -11.07 10.10 -28.21
CA GLY A 19 -10.08 9.14 -27.69
C GLY A 19 -10.29 8.70 -26.23
N GLU A 20 -11.21 9.33 -25.49
CA GLU A 20 -11.44 9.04 -24.06
C GLU A 20 -12.41 7.87 -23.87
N THR A 21 -12.10 6.70 -24.44
CA THR A 21 -12.94 5.50 -24.31
C THR A 21 -13.10 5.02 -22.86
N TRP A 22 -12.13 5.37 -21.99
CA TRP A 22 -12.13 5.09 -20.56
C TRP A 22 -13.16 5.91 -19.77
N LYS A 23 -13.65 7.04 -20.30
CA LYS A 23 -14.66 7.88 -19.63
C LYS A 23 -16.03 7.29 -19.92
N VAL A 24 -16.51 6.44 -19.00
CA VAL A 24 -17.77 5.67 -19.10
C VAL A 24 -18.89 6.20 -18.19
N ARG A 25 -18.58 7.17 -17.32
CA ARG A 25 -19.53 7.79 -16.38
C ARG A 25 -19.62 9.29 -16.59
N CYS A 26 -20.78 9.86 -16.31
CA CYS A 26 -20.91 11.30 -16.18
C CYS A 26 -20.13 11.81 -14.95
N LEU A 27 -19.88 13.11 -14.90
CA LEU A 27 -19.09 13.73 -13.83
C LEU A 27 -19.66 13.44 -12.44
N ASP A 28 -20.99 13.47 -12.29
CA ASP A 28 -21.65 13.28 -10.99
C ASP A 28 -21.56 11.82 -10.52
N CYS A 29 -21.83 10.85 -11.40
CA CYS A 29 -21.66 9.43 -11.07
C CYS A 29 -20.20 9.07 -10.80
N TRP A 30 -19.25 9.69 -11.52
CA TRP A 30 -17.83 9.51 -11.23
C TRP A 30 -17.45 10.08 -9.85
N LYS A 31 -17.92 11.29 -9.50
CA LYS A 31 -17.70 11.89 -8.18
C LYS A 31 -18.32 11.03 -7.07
N ALA A 32 -19.54 10.55 -7.25
CA ALA A 32 -20.20 9.67 -6.29
C ALA A 32 -19.45 8.34 -6.13
N SER A 33 -19.02 7.72 -7.24
CA SER A 33 -18.21 6.50 -7.20
C SER A 33 -16.86 6.73 -6.52
N LYS A 34 -16.21 7.87 -6.78
CA LYS A 34 -14.96 8.26 -6.14
C LYS A 34 -15.16 8.47 -4.64
N ALA A 35 -16.19 9.21 -4.24
CA ALA A 35 -16.56 9.43 -2.85
C ALA A 35 -16.95 8.14 -2.13
N ALA A 36 -17.56 7.15 -2.80
CA ALA A 36 -17.82 5.84 -2.19
C ALA A 36 -16.54 5.02 -1.97
N ARG A 37 -15.56 5.14 -2.87
CA ARG A 37 -14.24 4.48 -2.73
C ARG A 37 -13.37 5.16 -1.68
N GLU A 38 -13.45 6.49 -1.58
CA GLU A 38 -12.68 7.32 -0.64
C GLU A 38 -13.39 7.51 0.71
N GLY A 39 -14.72 7.32 0.78
CA GLY A 39 -15.51 7.42 2.00
C GLY A 39 -15.26 6.30 3.02
N GLY A 40 -14.47 5.30 2.64
CA GLY A 40 -13.89 4.31 3.55
C GLY A 40 -12.53 4.72 4.13
N THR A 41 -11.93 5.82 3.66
CA THR A 41 -10.64 6.31 4.16
C THR A 41 -10.81 7.68 4.83
N CYS A 42 -10.43 7.71 6.10
CA CYS A 42 -10.22 8.91 6.88
C CYS A 42 -9.14 9.79 6.21
N HIS A 43 -9.54 10.67 5.28
CA HIS A 43 -8.62 11.62 4.65
C HIS A 43 -8.90 13.05 5.11
N GLU A 44 -8.02 13.53 6.00
CA GLU A 44 -7.33 14.81 5.84
C GLU A 44 -6.19 14.90 6.86
N GLY A 45 -4.95 14.71 6.39
CA GLY A 45 -3.71 15.21 7.01
C GLY A 45 -3.23 14.59 8.34
N ALA A 46 -4.10 14.07 9.19
CA ALA A 46 -3.75 13.46 10.46
C ALA A 46 -4.08 11.98 10.42
N MET A 47 -3.08 11.14 10.69
CA MET A 47 -3.25 9.72 10.90
C MET A 47 -4.28 9.52 12.03
N CYS A 48 -5.55 9.29 11.68
CA CYS A 48 -6.60 9.12 12.69
C CYS A 48 -6.24 7.89 13.52
N ARG A 49 -6.13 8.06 14.84
CA ARG A 49 -5.72 7.01 15.78
C ARG A 49 -6.47 5.70 15.55
N ARG A 50 -7.78 5.77 15.30
CA ARG A 50 -8.64 4.63 14.97
C ARG A 50 -8.23 3.92 13.68
N CYS A 51 -7.85 4.66 12.65
CA CYS A 51 -7.36 4.08 11.40
C CYS A 51 -5.99 3.43 11.57
N TYR A 52 -5.10 4.05 12.37
CA TYR A 52 -3.81 3.45 12.73
C TYR A 52 -4.00 2.14 13.52
N GLU A 53 -4.84 2.16 14.56
CA GLU A 53 -5.14 0.99 15.39
C GLU A 53 -5.77 -0.13 14.56
N ALA A 54 -6.71 0.19 13.66
CA ALA A 54 -7.28 -0.78 12.73
C ALA A 54 -6.22 -1.39 11.81
N GLY A 55 -5.29 -0.58 11.28
CA GLY A 55 -4.17 -1.05 10.48
C GLY A 55 -3.19 -1.95 11.25
N VAL A 56 -2.89 -1.59 12.50
CA VAL A 56 -2.04 -2.41 13.39
C VAL A 56 -2.71 -3.73 13.74
N ALA A 57 -4.01 -3.72 14.05
CA ALA A 57 -4.77 -4.93 14.33
C ALA A 57 -4.82 -5.85 13.10
N ALA A 58 -5.11 -5.29 11.92
CA ALA A 58 -5.07 -6.05 10.66
C ALA A 58 -3.68 -6.63 10.39
N GLY A 59 -2.60 -5.85 10.54
CA GLY A 59 -1.23 -6.31 10.35
C GLY A 59 -0.80 -7.38 11.34
N ARG A 60 -1.26 -7.34 12.59
CA ARG A 60 -1.01 -8.39 13.59
C ARG A 60 -1.83 -9.66 13.36
N SER A 61 -2.97 -9.55 12.69
CA SER A 61 -3.80 -10.70 12.32
C SER A 61 -3.23 -11.49 11.14
N ILE A 62 -2.34 -10.88 10.35
CA ILE A 62 -1.45 -11.63 9.47
C ILE A 62 -0.55 -12.42 10.40
N THR A 63 -0.81 -13.74 10.52
CA THR A 63 0.09 -14.67 11.19
C THR A 63 1.47 -14.45 10.60
N ALA A 64 2.33 -13.76 11.35
CA ALA A 64 3.71 -13.56 10.96
C ALA A 64 4.27 -14.96 10.73
N THR A 65 4.53 -15.29 9.46
CA THR A 65 5.24 -16.52 9.13
C THR A 65 6.51 -16.50 9.96
N VAL A 66 6.72 -17.54 10.76
CA VAL A 66 7.94 -17.71 11.55
C VAL A 66 9.11 -17.37 10.63
N LEU A 67 9.94 -16.41 11.04
CA LEU A 67 11.12 -16.02 10.26
C LEU A 67 11.97 -17.27 10.04
N ASP A 68 11.98 -17.77 8.82
CA ASP A 68 12.80 -18.91 8.44
C ASP A 68 14.24 -18.47 8.15
N LYS A 69 15.15 -19.45 8.00
CA LYS A 69 16.55 -19.21 7.69
C LYS A 69 16.76 -18.50 6.33
N VAL A 70 15.81 -18.60 5.40
CA VAL A 70 15.87 -17.94 4.10
C VAL A 70 15.60 -16.45 4.26
N ARG A 71 14.51 -16.06 4.92
CA ARG A 71 14.15 -14.66 5.20
C ARG A 71 15.21 -13.96 6.03
N LEU A 72 15.80 -14.63 7.03
CA LEU A 72 16.90 -14.05 7.79
C LEU A 72 18.14 -13.76 6.93
N ARG A 73 18.44 -14.61 5.94
CA ARG A 73 19.56 -14.37 5.01
C ARG A 73 19.31 -13.12 4.15
N GLU A 74 18.10 -12.95 3.64
CA GLU A 74 17.70 -11.78 2.87
C GLU A 74 17.82 -10.50 3.70
N LEU A 75 17.33 -10.52 4.95
CA LEU A 75 17.44 -9.38 5.87
C LEU A 75 18.89 -9.02 6.20
N ILE A 76 19.75 -10.04 6.41
CA ILE A 76 21.19 -9.82 6.62
C ILE A 76 21.82 -9.13 5.40
N GLN A 77 21.46 -9.56 4.19
CA GLN A 77 21.97 -8.96 2.95
C GLN A 77 21.52 -7.50 2.79
N LEU A 78 20.29 -7.17 3.20
CA LEU A 78 19.76 -5.80 3.17
C LEU A 78 20.42 -4.90 4.21
N ALA A 79 20.66 -5.42 5.42
CA ALA A 79 21.21 -4.67 6.54
C ALA A 79 22.75 -4.62 6.55
N HIS A 80 23.44 -5.32 5.64
CA HIS A 80 24.90 -5.51 5.69
C HIS A 80 25.67 -4.18 5.81
N PRO A 81 26.66 -4.05 6.73
CA PRO A 81 27.37 -2.80 6.98
C PRO A 81 27.99 -2.16 5.74
N ASP A 82 28.49 -2.96 4.79
CA ASP A 82 29.08 -2.46 3.54
C ASP A 82 28.11 -1.61 2.71
N LYS A 83 26.80 -1.92 2.75
CA LYS A 83 25.77 -1.13 2.05
C LYS A 83 25.45 0.19 2.75
N HIS A 84 25.89 0.33 4.00
CA HIS A 84 25.60 1.46 4.88
C HIS A 84 26.90 2.14 5.35
N ALA A 85 27.97 2.07 4.56
CA ALA A 85 29.27 2.69 4.83
C ALA A 85 29.83 2.37 6.24
N GLY A 86 29.62 1.15 6.73
CA GLY A 86 30.10 0.72 8.04
C GLY A 86 29.32 1.34 9.22
N SER A 87 28.10 1.83 9.00
CA SER A 87 27.25 2.39 10.07
C SER A 87 27.17 1.46 11.29
N ALA A 88 27.42 2.00 12.48
CA ALA A 88 27.35 1.26 13.73
C ALA A 88 25.97 0.61 13.96
N LEU A 89 24.90 1.21 13.44
CA LEU A 89 23.56 0.62 13.50
C LEU A 89 23.46 -0.63 12.62
N ALA A 90 23.95 -0.55 11.38
CA ALA A 90 23.98 -1.69 10.46
C ALA A 90 24.77 -2.86 11.05
N VAL A 91 25.93 -2.58 11.66
CA VAL A 91 26.74 -3.59 12.37
C VAL A 91 25.93 -4.29 13.46
N ARG A 92 25.27 -3.54 14.35
CA ARG A 92 24.47 -4.13 15.45
C ARG A 92 23.28 -4.93 14.94
N VAL A 93 22.55 -4.43 13.94
CA VAL A 93 21.38 -5.11 13.36
C VAL A 93 21.80 -6.39 12.66
N THR A 94 22.87 -6.35 11.84
CA THR A 94 23.40 -7.55 11.18
C THR A 94 23.90 -8.59 12.19
N ALA A 95 24.54 -8.18 13.29
CA ALA A 95 24.93 -9.10 14.36
C ALA A 95 23.71 -9.79 14.98
N TRP A 96 22.70 -9.02 15.39
CA TRP A 96 21.47 -9.56 15.97
C TRP A 96 20.75 -10.54 15.02
N LEU A 97 20.62 -10.21 13.73
CA LEU A 97 20.02 -11.10 12.73
C LEU A 97 20.79 -12.41 12.54
N ASN A 98 22.13 -12.36 12.61
CA ASN A 98 22.94 -13.56 12.56
C ASN A 98 22.70 -14.48 13.76
N ASP A 99 22.48 -13.91 14.95
CA ASP A 99 22.18 -14.68 16.15
C ASP A 99 20.80 -15.33 16.06
N GLN A 100 19.79 -14.61 15.54
CA GLN A 100 18.48 -15.21 15.24
C GLN A 100 18.61 -16.40 14.25
N ARG A 101 19.46 -16.27 13.23
CA ARG A 101 19.68 -17.34 12.24
C ARG A 101 20.34 -18.57 12.82
N ARG A 102 21.22 -18.39 13.81
CA ARG A 102 21.87 -19.49 14.55
C ARG A 102 20.92 -20.18 15.52
N ALA A 103 20.00 -19.43 16.13
CA ALA A 103 19.04 -19.95 17.09
C ALA A 103 17.92 -20.80 16.46
N LEU A 104 17.67 -20.66 15.15
CA LEU A 104 16.71 -21.49 14.44
C LEU A 104 17.25 -22.91 14.17
N PRO A 105 16.43 -23.96 14.37
CA PRO A 105 16.80 -25.35 14.12
C PRO A 105 17.20 -25.59 12.66
#